data_AF-A0A2I0LFF8-F1
#
_entry.id   AF-A0A2I0LFF8-F1
#
_cell.length_a   1.000
_cell.length_b   1.000
_cell.length_c   1.000
_cell.angle_alpha   90.00
_cell.angle_beta   90.00
_cell.angle_gamma   90.00
#
_symmetry.space_group_name_H-M   'P 1'
#
loop_
_entity.id
_entity.type
_entity.pdbx_description
1 polymer ?
#
loop_
_entity_poly.entity_id
_entity_poly.type
_entity_poly.pdbx_seq_one_letter_code
_entity_poly.pdbx_strand_id
1 'polypeptide(L)'
;MTAHRAFQFCKQYKRTTEFRRLCEIIRNHLANLNKYRDQRDRPDLSAPESLQLYLDTRFEQLKVATELEMWQEAFRSVEDIYGLMCMVKKTPKASLMVVYYAKLTEIFRISSSHLYHAYAWLKLFNIQKNFNKNLSQKDLQLIASSVVLAALSVVPYDHSHRASHLELENEKERNLRMADLIGFNVDPKVESRETLSRSSLLAELVAKGVLNCATQEVKDLYHLLEHEFLPLDLAMKVQPLLTKISKLGGRLASASSIPEVQLSQYVPALEKIATLRVLQQTAP
;
A
#
# COMPACT_ATOMS: atom_id res chain seq x y z
N MET A 1 4.73 16.10 21.53
CA MET A 1 3.99 15.62 22.73
C MET A 1 2.53 16.06 22.77
N THR A 2 2.19 17.36 22.67
CA THR A 2 0.78 17.83 22.73
C THR A 2 -0.09 17.31 21.57
N ALA A 3 0.39 17.37 20.33
CA ALA A 3 -0.34 16.87 19.16
C ALA A 3 -0.71 15.38 19.29
N HIS A 4 0.22 14.55 19.77
CA HIS A 4 -0.02 13.12 19.97
C HIS A 4 -1.10 12.87 21.03
N ARG A 5 -1.06 13.61 22.15
CA ARG A 5 -2.11 13.52 23.18
C ARG A 5 -3.47 13.94 22.63
N ALA A 6 -3.52 14.99 21.80
CA ALA A 6 -4.75 15.43 21.15
C ALA A 6 -5.29 14.39 20.15
N PHE A 7 -4.42 13.73 19.38
CA PHE A 7 -4.82 12.61 18.52
C PHE A 7 -5.41 11.45 19.34
N GLN A 8 -4.73 11.04 20.41
CA GLN A 8 -5.22 9.96 21.28
C GLN A 8 -6.53 10.33 21.98
N PHE A 9 -6.71 11.58 22.40
CA PHE A 9 -7.99 12.08 22.90
C PHE A 9 -9.09 11.94 21.83
N CYS A 10 -8.83 12.41 20.61
CA CYS A 10 -9.82 12.31 19.54
C CYS A 10 -10.16 10.84 19.23
N LYS A 11 -9.15 9.96 19.27
CA LYS A 11 -9.34 8.52 19.10
C LYS A 11 -10.23 7.93 20.20
N GLN A 12 -9.85 8.14 21.45
CA GLN A 12 -10.51 7.59 22.62
C GLN A 12 -12.00 7.92 22.66
N TYR A 13 -12.35 9.16 22.29
CA TYR A 13 -13.73 9.65 22.30
C TYR A 13 -14.39 9.70 20.92
N LYS A 14 -13.79 9.08 19.89
CA LYS A 14 -14.28 9.03 18.51
C LYS A 14 -14.67 10.41 17.93
N ARG A 15 -13.89 11.44 18.25
CA ARG A 15 -14.09 12.84 17.83
C ARG A 15 -13.49 13.09 16.45
N THR A 16 -14.14 12.57 15.41
CA THR A 16 -13.65 12.62 14.02
C THR A 16 -13.59 14.05 13.44
N THR A 17 -14.54 14.91 13.80
CA THR A 17 -14.56 16.32 13.36
C THR A 17 -13.38 17.10 13.94
N GLU A 18 -13.13 16.97 15.24
CA GLU A 18 -11.99 17.60 15.90
C GLU A 18 -10.66 17.06 15.39
N PHE A 19 -10.57 15.75 15.16
CA PHE A 19 -9.40 15.13 14.55
C PHE A 19 -9.08 15.72 13.18
N ARG A 20 -10.09 15.85 12.30
CA ARG A 20 -9.91 16.48 10.98
C ARG A 20 -9.44 17.94 11.12
N ARG A 21 -10.07 18.71 12.01
CA ARG A 21 -9.67 20.11 12.27
C ARG A 21 -8.23 20.20 12.77
N LEU A 22 -7.82 19.28 13.65
CA LEU A 22 -6.45 19.21 14.14
C LEU A 22 -5.46 18.91 13.01
N CYS A 23 -5.77 17.97 12.11
CA CYS A 23 -4.93 17.68 10.94
C CYS A 23 -4.75 18.91 10.04
N GLU A 24 -5.81 19.67 9.77
CA GLU A 24 -5.73 20.95 9.04
C GLU A 24 -4.85 21.98 9.74
N ILE A 25 -4.99 22.13 11.06
CA ILE A 25 -4.14 23.04 11.83
C ILE A 25 -2.66 22.68 11.66
N ILE A 26 -2.31 21.40 11.74
CA ILE A 26 -0.92 20.95 11.59
C ILE A 26 -0.42 21.14 10.14
N ARG A 27 -1.26 20.98 9.12
CA ARG A 27 -0.91 21.33 7.73
C ARG A 27 -0.64 22.81 7.58
N ASN A 28 -1.53 23.66 8.10
CA ASN A 28 -1.38 25.11 8.07
C ASN A 28 -0.13 25.59 8.80
N HIS A 29 0.21 24.97 9.93
CA HIS A 29 1.46 25.29 10.64
C HIS A 29 2.70 25.00 9.78
N LEU A 30 2.75 23.86 9.09
CA LEU A 30 3.85 23.53 8.19
C LEU A 30 3.89 24.45 6.96
N ALA A 31 2.73 24.77 6.38
CA ALA A 31 2.63 25.71 5.26
C ALA A 31 3.12 27.13 5.67
N ASN A 32 2.72 27.61 6.84
CA ASN A 32 3.19 28.89 7.38
C ASN A 32 4.70 28.90 7.63
N LEU A 33 5.24 27.80 8.18
CA LEU A 33 6.69 27.63 8.37
C LEU A 33 7.47 27.73 7.04
N ASN A 34 6.89 27.28 5.94
CA ASN A 34 7.50 27.37 4.61
C ASN A 34 7.36 28.76 3.96
N LYS A 35 6.23 29.44 4.24
CA LYS A 35 5.92 30.77 3.72
C LYS A 35 6.76 31.86 4.41
N TYR A 36 6.89 31.80 5.72
CA TYR A 36 7.58 32.82 6.53
C TYR A 36 8.97 32.33 6.93
N ARG A 37 9.91 32.35 5.97
CA ARG A 37 11.27 31.82 6.17
C ARG A 37 12.12 32.66 7.12
N ASP A 38 11.84 33.96 7.22
CA ASP A 38 12.62 34.92 8.00
C ASP A 38 12.16 35.06 9.46
N GLN A 39 11.23 34.21 9.90
CA GLN A 39 10.73 34.24 11.27
C GLN A 39 11.86 33.94 12.27
N ARG A 40 12.01 34.80 13.28
CA ARG A 40 12.90 34.57 14.42
C ARG A 40 12.48 33.28 15.13
N ASP A 41 13.45 32.44 15.48
CA ASP A 41 13.26 31.12 16.13
C ASP A 41 12.54 30.06 15.28
N ARG A 42 12.61 30.18 13.94
CA ARG A 42 12.09 29.18 12.99
C ARG A 42 12.77 27.81 13.18
N PRO A 43 12.02 26.71 13.39
CA PRO A 43 12.57 25.37 13.39
C PRO A 43 13.25 25.02 12.06
N ASP A 44 14.48 24.50 12.12
CA ASP A 44 15.16 23.98 10.95
C ASP A 44 14.72 22.55 10.65
N LEU A 45 13.98 22.36 9.55
CA LEU A 45 13.54 21.04 9.08
C LEU A 45 14.70 20.17 8.56
N SER A 46 15.87 20.75 8.28
CA SER A 46 17.06 19.99 7.89
C SER A 46 17.69 19.26 9.09
N ALA A 47 17.51 19.82 10.30
CA ALA A 47 17.99 19.28 11.55
C ALA A 47 17.31 17.94 11.88
N PRO A 48 18.06 16.86 12.16
CA PRO A 48 17.50 15.52 12.34
C PRO A 48 16.44 15.42 13.44
N GLU A 49 16.65 16.08 14.57
CA GLU A 49 15.75 16.05 15.72
C GLU A 49 14.41 16.74 15.41
N SER A 50 14.48 17.90 14.76
CA SER A 50 13.28 18.63 14.33
C SER A 50 12.50 17.81 13.32
N LEU A 51 13.16 17.31 12.26
CA LEU A 51 12.52 16.47 11.25
C LEU A 51 11.85 15.24 11.86
N GLN A 52 12.53 14.57 12.80
CA GLN A 52 11.99 13.40 13.49
C GLN A 52 10.69 13.72 14.23
N LEU A 53 10.60 14.86 14.92
CA LEU A 53 9.37 15.29 15.61
C LEU A 53 8.20 15.53 14.64
N TYR A 54 8.46 16.17 13.49
CA TYR A 54 7.44 16.36 12.46
C TYR A 54 6.98 15.02 11.89
N LEU A 55 7.93 14.13 11.58
CA LEU A 55 7.62 12.80 11.06
C LEU A 55 6.82 11.96 12.05
N ASP A 56 7.24 11.88 13.31
CA ASP A 56 6.53 11.13 14.35
C ASP A 56 5.08 11.63 14.48
N THR A 57 4.88 12.95 14.40
CA THR A 57 3.54 13.56 14.40
C THR A 57 2.71 13.12 13.20
N ARG A 58 3.29 13.10 11.98
CA ARG A 58 2.57 12.67 10.77
C ARG A 58 2.28 11.18 10.75
N PHE A 59 3.20 10.34 11.23
CA PHE A 59 2.98 8.90 11.35
C PHE A 59 1.91 8.59 12.40
N GLU A 60 1.88 9.32 13.50
CA GLU A 60 0.81 9.18 14.50
C GLU A 60 -0.54 9.64 13.95
N GLN A 61 -0.56 10.75 13.20
CA GLN A 61 -1.76 11.21 12.47
C GLN A 61 -2.27 10.12 11.53
N LEU A 62 -1.40 9.50 10.71
CA LEU A 62 -1.77 8.42 9.80
C LEU A 62 -2.37 7.23 10.56
N LYS A 63 -1.72 6.77 11.63
CA LYS A 63 -2.21 5.65 12.45
C LYS A 63 -3.61 5.94 13.00
N VAL A 64 -3.78 7.08 13.67
CA VAL A 64 -5.07 7.44 14.28
C VAL A 64 -6.15 7.65 13.21
N ALA A 65 -5.81 8.23 12.05
CA ALA A 65 -6.75 8.36 10.94
C ALA A 65 -7.24 6.99 10.45
N THR A 66 -6.35 6.00 10.34
CA THR A 66 -6.74 4.62 9.98
C THR A 66 -7.56 3.93 11.09
N GLU A 67 -7.21 4.12 12.36
CA GLU A 67 -7.96 3.55 13.50
C GLU A 67 -9.36 4.17 13.68
N LEU A 68 -9.55 5.41 13.25
CA LEU A 68 -10.85 6.09 13.18
C LEU A 68 -11.59 5.84 11.85
N GLU A 69 -11.03 5.01 10.96
CA GLU A 69 -11.58 4.69 9.64
C GLU A 69 -11.81 5.95 8.77
N MET A 70 -11.04 7.01 9.01
CA MET A 70 -11.09 8.25 8.24
C MET A 70 -10.21 8.13 7.00
N TRP A 71 -10.56 7.24 6.06
CA TRP A 71 -9.70 6.82 4.96
C TRP A 71 -9.21 7.95 4.05
N GLN A 72 -10.04 8.95 3.77
CA GLN A 72 -9.61 10.15 3.02
C GLN A 72 -8.54 10.94 3.78
N GLU A 73 -8.70 11.08 5.10
CA GLU A 73 -7.73 11.79 5.95
C GLU A 73 -6.44 10.98 6.15
N ALA A 74 -6.56 9.66 6.22
CA ALA A 74 -5.42 8.75 6.23
C ALA A 74 -4.62 8.88 4.92
N PHE A 75 -5.28 8.90 3.76
CA PHE A 75 -4.59 9.12 2.49
C PHE A 75 -3.92 10.49 2.44
N ARG A 76 -4.60 11.57 2.85
CA ARG A 76 -3.94 12.90 2.94
C ARG A 76 -2.74 12.91 3.89
N SER A 77 -2.77 12.11 4.95
CA SER A 77 -1.63 11.96 5.87
C SER A 77 -0.44 11.24 5.20
N VAL A 78 -0.68 10.29 4.30
CA VAL A 78 0.35 9.67 3.44
C VAL A 78 1.03 10.75 2.58
N GLU A 79 0.24 11.65 2.00
CA GLU A 79 0.75 12.75 1.18
C GLU A 79 1.49 13.78 2.01
N ASP A 80 1.04 14.08 3.22
CA ASP A 80 1.74 14.95 4.14
C ASP A 80 3.12 14.39 4.51
N ILE A 81 3.23 13.06 4.72
CA ILE A 81 4.52 12.38 4.98
C ILE A 81 5.42 12.48 3.75
N TYR A 82 4.90 12.12 2.58
CA TYR A 82 5.67 12.16 1.33
C TYR A 82 6.16 13.58 1.02
N GLY A 83 5.26 14.57 1.08
CA GLY A 83 5.57 15.97 0.83
C GLY A 83 6.60 16.54 1.80
N LEU A 84 6.51 16.22 3.10
CA LEU A 84 7.54 16.59 4.08
C LEU A 84 8.92 16.03 3.68
N MET A 85 8.97 14.78 3.21
CA MET A 85 10.22 14.14 2.81
C MET A 85 10.79 14.65 1.49
N CYS A 86 9.94 15.04 0.54
CA CYS A 86 10.35 15.75 -0.66
C CYS A 86 11.01 17.11 -0.32
N MET A 87 10.46 17.84 0.65
CA MET A 87 11.01 19.14 1.07
C MET A 87 12.45 19.03 1.60
N VAL A 88 12.74 17.97 2.36
CA VAL A 88 14.06 17.75 2.97
C VAL A 88 14.96 16.79 2.18
N LYS A 89 14.45 16.24 1.07
CA LYS A 89 15.12 15.27 0.19
C LYS A 89 15.76 14.10 0.95
N LYS A 90 15.03 13.54 1.91
CA LYS A 90 15.48 12.38 2.71
C LYS A 90 14.43 11.28 2.65
N THR A 91 14.84 10.04 2.85
CA THR A 91 13.92 8.93 3.06
C THR A 91 13.83 8.60 4.55
N PRO A 92 12.63 8.32 5.11
CA PRO A 92 12.51 7.90 6.51
C PRO A 92 13.25 6.59 6.78
N LYS A 93 13.51 6.31 8.06
CA LYS A 93 14.10 5.05 8.51
C LYS A 93 13.20 3.86 8.12
N ALA A 94 13.81 2.70 7.87
CA ALA A 94 13.10 1.51 7.42
C ALA A 94 11.93 1.10 8.34
N SER A 95 12.07 1.27 9.66
CA SER A 95 11.01 0.99 10.64
C SER A 95 9.76 1.86 10.43
N LEU A 96 9.92 3.14 10.08
CA LEU A 96 8.79 4.02 9.76
C LEU A 96 8.19 3.66 8.39
N MET A 97 9.02 3.33 7.41
CA MET A 97 8.56 2.92 6.09
C MET A 97 7.76 1.60 6.11
N VAL A 98 8.05 0.69 7.04
CA VAL A 98 7.18 -0.48 7.32
C VAL A 98 5.77 -0.03 7.70
N VAL A 99 5.64 0.93 8.62
CA VAL A 99 4.34 1.48 9.03
C VAL A 99 3.66 2.17 7.86
N TYR A 100 4.40 2.96 7.08
CA TYR A 100 3.89 3.66 5.90
C TYR A 100 3.24 2.68 4.92
N TYR A 101 3.97 1.67 4.47
CA TYR A 101 3.45 0.72 3.48
C TYR A 101 2.35 -0.16 4.04
N ALA A 102 2.41 -0.52 5.33
CA ALA A 102 1.33 -1.26 5.97
C ALA A 102 0.01 -0.47 6.01
N LYS A 103 0.06 0.82 6.31
CA LYS A 103 -1.15 1.67 6.24
C LYS A 103 -1.60 1.89 4.81
N LEU A 104 -0.66 1.95 3.87
CA LEU A 104 -0.96 2.08 2.46
C LEU A 104 -1.67 0.84 1.89
N THR A 105 -1.30 -0.38 2.31
CA THR A 105 -2.04 -1.59 1.91
C THR A 105 -3.49 -1.56 2.39
N GLU A 106 -3.75 -1.10 3.63
CA GLU A 106 -5.11 -0.92 4.14
C GLU A 106 -5.91 0.10 3.32
N ILE A 107 -5.33 1.30 3.10
CA ILE A 107 -6.00 2.40 2.39
C ILE A 107 -6.38 1.99 0.95
N PHE A 108 -5.45 1.37 0.22
CA PHE A 108 -5.73 0.94 -1.15
C PHE A 108 -6.70 -0.24 -1.25
N ARG A 109 -6.75 -1.09 -0.22
CA ARG A 109 -7.76 -2.15 -0.15
C ARG A 109 -9.16 -1.56 0.02
N ILE A 110 -9.33 -0.65 0.98
CA ILE A 110 -10.65 -0.04 1.26
C ILE A 110 -11.16 0.81 0.09
N SER A 111 -10.25 1.47 -0.63
CA SER A 111 -10.58 2.24 -1.83
C SER A 111 -10.71 1.39 -3.11
N SER A 112 -10.68 0.06 -3.00
CA SER A 112 -10.76 -0.87 -4.15
C SER A 112 -9.70 -0.61 -5.24
N SER A 113 -8.56 -0.04 -4.87
CA SER A 113 -7.43 0.26 -5.75
C SER A 113 -6.45 -0.92 -5.79
N HIS A 114 -6.91 -2.04 -6.36
CA HIS A 114 -6.23 -3.35 -6.30
C HIS A 114 -4.78 -3.33 -6.80
N LEU A 115 -4.49 -2.61 -7.89
CA LEU A 115 -3.14 -2.51 -8.44
C LEU A 115 -2.18 -1.84 -7.43
N TYR A 116 -2.59 -0.69 -6.90
CA TYR A 116 -1.80 0.05 -5.91
C TYR A 116 -1.67 -0.72 -4.59
N HIS A 117 -2.72 -1.45 -4.19
CA HIS A 117 -2.70 -2.34 -3.04
C HIS A 117 -1.62 -3.41 -3.18
N ALA A 118 -1.52 -4.07 -4.35
CA ALA A 118 -0.52 -5.09 -4.60
C ALA A 118 0.92 -4.52 -4.63
N TYR A 119 1.11 -3.34 -5.22
CA TYR A 119 2.41 -2.67 -5.16
C TYR A 119 2.80 -2.22 -3.74
N ALA A 120 1.86 -1.73 -2.93
CA ALA A 120 2.13 -1.39 -1.53
C ALA A 120 2.59 -2.64 -0.74
N TRP A 121 1.96 -3.79 -0.99
CA TRP A 121 2.40 -5.07 -0.45
C TRP A 121 3.82 -5.44 -0.91
N LEU A 122 4.13 -5.26 -2.19
CA LEU A 122 5.48 -5.54 -2.71
C LEU A 122 6.54 -4.66 -2.06
N LYS A 123 6.26 -3.36 -1.85
CA LYS A 123 7.17 -2.47 -1.14
C LYS A 123 7.33 -2.88 0.33
N LEU A 124 6.26 -3.30 1.00
CA LEU A 124 6.30 -3.84 2.36
C LEU A 124 7.13 -5.14 2.44
N PHE A 125 6.97 -6.06 1.48
CA PHE A 125 7.76 -7.27 1.37
C PHE A 125 9.25 -6.96 1.24
N ASN A 126 9.61 -6.08 0.31
CA ASN A 126 11.00 -5.73 0.04
C ASN A 126 11.67 -5.12 1.28
N ILE A 127 10.98 -4.21 1.98
CA ILE A 127 11.57 -3.57 3.15
C ILE A 127 11.70 -4.52 4.34
N GLN A 128 10.71 -5.38 4.56
CA GLN A 128 10.77 -6.40 5.62
C GLN A 128 11.90 -7.40 5.35
N LYS A 129 11.98 -7.94 4.12
CA LYS A 129 13.00 -8.91 3.73
C LYS A 129 14.43 -8.35 3.83
N ASN A 130 14.63 -7.09 3.48
CA ASN A 130 15.98 -6.51 3.41
C ASN A 130 16.46 -5.89 4.73
N PHE A 131 15.55 -5.38 5.56
CA PHE A 131 15.92 -4.57 6.73
C PHE A 131 15.45 -5.13 8.08
N ASN A 132 14.48 -6.04 8.11
CA ASN A 132 14.02 -6.63 9.36
C ASN A 132 14.78 -7.93 9.68
N LYS A 133 15.81 -7.81 10.53
CA LYS A 133 16.63 -8.95 10.99
C LYS A 133 15.86 -9.97 11.83
N ASN A 134 14.73 -9.58 12.41
CA ASN A 134 13.90 -10.44 13.26
C ASN A 134 12.65 -10.96 12.52
N LEU A 135 12.65 -10.91 11.19
CA LEU A 135 11.53 -11.38 10.38
C LEU A 135 11.42 -12.90 10.47
N SER A 136 10.31 -13.39 11.03
CA SER A 136 10.06 -14.82 11.10
C SER A 136 9.74 -15.39 9.71
N GLN A 137 10.05 -16.68 9.50
CA GLN A 137 9.70 -17.34 8.24
C GLN A 137 8.18 -17.34 7.98
N LYS A 138 7.36 -17.42 9.04
CA LYS A 138 5.90 -17.32 8.95
C LYS A 138 5.45 -15.94 8.49
N ASP A 139 6.00 -14.87 9.06
CA ASP A 139 5.69 -13.49 8.65
C ASP A 139 6.11 -13.26 7.19
N LEU A 140 7.32 -13.69 6.82
CA LEU A 140 7.82 -13.57 5.45
C LEU A 140 6.90 -14.30 4.45
N GLN A 141 6.47 -15.51 4.78
CA GLN A 141 5.57 -16.31 3.95
C GLN A 141 4.19 -15.66 3.84
N LEU A 142 3.63 -15.15 4.94
CA LEU A 142 2.34 -14.47 4.93
C LEU A 142 2.37 -13.19 4.08
N ILE A 143 3.43 -12.39 4.19
CA ILE A 143 3.61 -11.19 3.37
C ILE A 143 3.77 -11.58 1.90
N ALA A 144 4.61 -12.56 1.58
CA ALA A 144 4.81 -13.04 0.21
C ALA A 144 3.51 -13.54 -0.42
N SER A 145 2.76 -14.40 0.28
CA SER A 145 1.45 -14.88 -0.16
C SER A 145 0.46 -13.73 -0.37
N SER A 146 0.47 -12.72 0.52
CA SER A 146 -0.38 -11.53 0.37
C SER A 146 -0.05 -10.73 -0.88
N VAL A 147 1.24 -10.55 -1.20
CA VAL A 147 1.69 -9.83 -2.39
C VAL A 147 1.21 -10.54 -3.66
N VAL A 148 1.43 -11.87 -3.73
CA VAL A 148 1.06 -12.67 -4.90
C VAL A 148 -0.47 -12.71 -5.09
N LEU A 149 -1.23 -12.93 -4.03
CA LEU A 149 -2.69 -12.94 -4.11
C LEU A 149 -3.27 -11.56 -4.46
N ALA A 150 -2.69 -10.47 -3.93
CA ALA A 150 -3.08 -9.11 -4.29
C ALA A 150 -2.82 -8.83 -5.77
N ALA A 151 -1.66 -9.25 -6.29
CA ALA A 151 -1.31 -9.08 -7.70
C ALA A 151 -2.21 -9.92 -8.62
N LEU A 152 -2.48 -11.18 -8.24
CA LEU A 152 -3.43 -12.03 -8.97
C LEU A 152 -4.85 -11.46 -8.94
N SER A 153 -5.25 -10.75 -7.88
CA SER A 153 -6.56 -10.10 -7.74
C SER A 153 -6.73 -8.84 -8.60
N VAL A 154 -5.66 -8.36 -9.25
CA VAL A 154 -5.76 -7.27 -10.23
C VAL A 154 -6.33 -7.84 -11.52
N VAL A 155 -7.43 -7.25 -12.01
CA VAL A 155 -8.04 -7.65 -13.27
C VAL A 155 -7.01 -7.46 -14.41
N PRO A 156 -6.79 -8.47 -15.28
CA PRO A 156 -5.76 -8.37 -16.32
C PRO A 156 -6.09 -7.42 -17.48
N TYR A 157 -7.34 -6.95 -17.54
CA TYR A 157 -7.89 -6.21 -18.67
C TYR A 157 -8.26 -4.80 -18.24
N ASP A 158 -7.76 -3.85 -19.02
CA ASP A 158 -7.99 -2.45 -18.78
C ASP A 158 -9.39 -2.05 -19.29
N HIS A 159 -10.14 -1.27 -18.51
CA HIS A 159 -11.48 -0.79 -18.90
C HIS A 159 -11.40 0.37 -19.91
N SER A 160 -10.20 0.70 -20.38
CA SER A 160 -9.89 1.90 -21.16
C SER A 160 -10.49 1.92 -22.57
N HIS A 161 -11.00 0.80 -23.09
CA HIS A 161 -11.61 0.74 -24.43
C HIS A 161 -12.86 1.63 -24.62
N ARG A 162 -13.44 2.17 -23.55
CA ARG A 162 -14.57 3.13 -23.62
C ARG A 162 -14.31 4.46 -22.92
N ALA A 163 -13.09 4.72 -22.45
CA ALA A 163 -12.77 5.94 -21.73
C ALA A 163 -12.62 7.14 -22.68
N SER A 164 -13.16 8.29 -22.28
CA SER A 164 -12.94 9.56 -22.96
C SER A 164 -11.48 10.04 -22.80
N HIS A 165 -11.03 10.95 -23.67
CA HIS A 165 -9.68 11.53 -23.56
C HIS A 165 -9.42 12.17 -22.19
N LEU A 166 -10.40 12.91 -21.66
CA LEU A 166 -10.33 13.54 -20.34
C LEU A 166 -10.19 12.52 -19.21
N GLU A 167 -10.89 11.37 -19.30
CA GLU A 167 -10.77 10.29 -18.31
C GLU A 167 -9.38 9.64 -18.35
N LEU A 168 -8.83 9.45 -19.54
CA LEU A 168 -7.48 8.91 -19.73
C LEU A 168 -6.40 9.85 -19.18
N GLU A 169 -6.54 11.16 -19.37
CA GLU A 169 -5.61 12.16 -18.80
C GLU A 169 -5.66 12.17 -17.27
N ASN A 170 -6.87 12.17 -16.69
CA ASN A 170 -7.06 12.11 -15.25
C ASN A 170 -6.50 10.80 -14.65
N GLU A 171 -6.69 9.68 -15.34
CA GLU A 171 -6.15 8.39 -14.92
C GLU A 171 -4.62 8.38 -14.98
N LYS A 172 -4.02 9.00 -16.00
CA LYS A 172 -2.58 9.14 -16.13
C LYS A 172 -2.00 10.00 -15.01
N GLU A 173 -2.60 11.14 -14.69
CA GLU A 173 -2.17 11.99 -13.58
C GLU A 173 -2.28 11.25 -12.24
N ARG A 174 -3.39 10.53 -12.03
CA ARG A 174 -3.58 9.67 -10.86
C ARG A 174 -2.50 8.60 -10.78
N ASN A 175 -2.21 7.90 -11.87
CA ASN A 175 -1.18 6.86 -11.93
C ASN A 175 0.21 7.41 -11.58
N LEU A 176 0.57 8.58 -12.09
CA LEU A 176 1.84 9.24 -11.77
C LEU A 176 1.93 9.61 -10.28
N ARG A 177 0.88 10.23 -9.73
CA ARG A 177 0.81 10.56 -8.30
C ARG A 177 0.94 9.31 -7.43
N MET A 178 0.29 8.22 -7.81
CA MET A 178 0.35 6.96 -7.05
C MET A 178 1.71 6.28 -7.18
N ALA A 179 2.35 6.33 -8.35
CA ALA A 179 3.72 5.86 -8.55
C ALA A 179 4.71 6.59 -7.63
N ASP A 180 4.57 7.90 -7.48
CA ASP A 180 5.39 8.70 -6.58
C ASP A 180 5.19 8.30 -5.10
N LEU A 181 3.93 8.18 -4.65
CA LEU A 181 3.61 7.80 -3.26
C LEU A 181 4.04 6.38 -2.90
N ILE A 182 3.90 5.42 -3.84
CA ILE A 182 4.26 4.01 -3.64
C ILE A 182 5.75 3.78 -3.83
N GLY A 183 6.35 4.42 -4.82
CA GLY A 183 7.79 4.38 -5.07
C GLY A 183 8.59 5.08 -3.98
N PHE A 184 7.94 6.02 -3.27
CA PHE A 184 8.56 6.94 -2.33
C PHE A 184 9.75 7.67 -2.97
N ASN A 185 9.56 8.13 -4.21
CA ASN A 185 10.62 8.77 -4.98
C ASN A 185 10.76 10.26 -4.60
N VAL A 186 11.57 10.53 -3.58
CA VAL A 186 11.78 11.90 -3.08
C VAL A 186 12.67 12.77 -3.98
N ASP A 187 13.31 12.20 -5.01
CA ASP A 187 14.13 12.95 -5.97
C ASP A 187 13.39 13.16 -7.30
N PRO A 188 12.97 14.40 -7.62
CA PRO A 188 12.25 14.69 -8.86
C PRO A 188 13.10 14.55 -10.13
N LYS A 189 14.43 14.39 -10.02
CA LYS A 189 15.34 14.25 -11.18
C LYS A 189 15.40 12.84 -11.76
N VAL A 190 14.81 11.86 -11.09
CA VAL A 190 14.77 10.48 -11.57
C VAL A 190 13.58 10.34 -12.53
N GLU A 191 13.85 10.45 -13.84
CA GLU A 191 12.85 10.30 -14.92
C GLU A 191 12.28 8.88 -15.05
N SER A 192 12.76 7.90 -14.28
CA SER A 192 12.26 6.52 -14.28
C SER A 192 10.93 6.41 -13.51
N ARG A 193 9.93 7.19 -13.90
CA ARG A 193 8.55 6.97 -13.44
C ARG A 193 8.03 5.72 -14.11
N GLU A 194 8.23 4.59 -13.46
CA GLU A 194 7.68 3.32 -13.90
C GLU A 194 6.16 3.43 -13.97
N THR A 195 5.61 3.08 -15.13
CA THR A 195 4.16 2.95 -15.27
C THR A 195 3.73 1.73 -14.46
N LEU A 196 2.94 1.96 -13.41
CA LEU A 196 2.40 0.88 -12.59
C LEU A 196 1.45 0.05 -13.46
N SER A 197 1.74 -1.24 -13.63
CA SER A 197 0.92 -2.15 -14.42
C SER A 197 0.95 -3.55 -13.82
N ARG A 198 -0.10 -4.34 -14.08
CA ARG A 198 -0.16 -5.73 -13.59
C ARG A 198 0.99 -6.57 -14.16
N SER A 199 1.31 -6.40 -15.44
CA SER A 199 2.38 -7.17 -16.11
C SER A 199 3.74 -6.84 -15.51
N SER A 200 4.07 -5.57 -15.33
CA SER A 200 5.30 -5.13 -14.67
C SER A 200 5.37 -5.66 -13.23
N LEU A 201 4.26 -5.60 -12.49
CA LEU A 201 4.17 -6.12 -11.14
C LEU A 201 4.50 -7.62 -11.08
N LEU A 202 3.84 -8.44 -11.91
CA LEU A 202 4.09 -9.89 -11.92
C LEU A 202 5.51 -10.24 -12.32
N ALA A 203 6.07 -9.55 -13.32
CA ALA A 203 7.47 -9.70 -13.71
C ALA A 203 8.42 -9.37 -12.53
N GLU A 204 8.12 -8.31 -11.77
CA GLU A 204 8.90 -7.93 -10.59
C GLU A 204 8.79 -8.98 -9.46
N LEU A 205 7.62 -9.61 -9.27
CA LEU A 205 7.44 -10.69 -8.27
C LEU A 205 8.34 -11.89 -8.58
N VAL A 206 8.44 -12.27 -9.85
CA VAL A 206 9.31 -13.35 -10.31
C VAL A 206 10.78 -12.94 -10.13
N ALA A 207 11.17 -11.77 -10.63
CA ALA A 207 12.55 -11.28 -10.58
C ALA A 207 13.10 -11.15 -9.15
N LYS A 208 12.25 -10.74 -8.20
CA LYS A 208 12.62 -10.60 -6.78
C LYS A 208 12.47 -11.89 -5.96
N GLY A 209 12.06 -12.98 -6.60
CA GLY A 209 11.85 -14.27 -5.96
C GLY A 209 10.77 -14.25 -4.87
N VAL A 210 9.73 -13.42 -5.03
CA VAL A 210 8.61 -13.34 -4.07
C VAL A 210 7.84 -14.66 -4.03
N LEU A 211 7.61 -15.27 -5.20
CA LEU A 211 6.95 -16.57 -5.34
C LEU A 211 7.66 -17.67 -4.54
N ASN A 212 8.99 -17.62 -4.41
CA ASN A 212 9.74 -18.63 -3.66
C ASN A 212 9.40 -18.62 -2.16
N CYS A 213 9.02 -17.45 -1.63
CA CYS A 213 8.67 -17.26 -0.23
C CYS A 213 7.19 -17.57 0.07
N ALA A 214 6.31 -17.62 -0.92
CA ALA A 214 4.87 -17.84 -0.72
C ALA A 214 4.53 -19.28 -0.28
N THR A 215 3.31 -19.49 0.20
CA THR A 215 2.76 -20.84 0.47
C THR A 215 2.57 -21.63 -0.83
N GLN A 216 2.60 -22.96 -0.74
CA GLN A 216 2.49 -23.82 -1.93
C GLN A 216 1.17 -23.60 -2.66
N GLU A 217 0.06 -23.46 -1.93
CA GLU A 217 -1.27 -23.22 -2.51
C GLU A 217 -1.32 -21.94 -3.35
N VAL A 218 -0.56 -20.91 -2.95
CA VAL A 218 -0.51 -19.63 -3.67
C VAL A 218 0.39 -19.72 -4.90
N LYS A 219 1.47 -20.50 -4.84
CA LYS A 219 2.31 -20.79 -6.02
C LYS A 219 1.54 -21.59 -7.07
N ASP A 220 0.80 -22.61 -6.62
CA ASP A 220 -0.03 -23.44 -7.49
C ASP A 220 -1.13 -22.60 -8.15
N LEU A 221 -1.78 -21.71 -7.38
CA LEU A 221 -2.80 -20.81 -7.91
C LEU A 221 -2.20 -19.83 -8.95
N TYR A 222 -1.03 -19.25 -8.66
CA TYR A 222 -0.32 -18.39 -9.61
C TYR A 222 -0.05 -19.12 -10.93
N HIS A 223 0.44 -20.36 -10.86
CA HIS A 223 0.72 -21.17 -12.04
C HIS A 223 -0.54 -21.47 -12.85
N LEU A 224 -1.63 -21.88 -12.18
CA LEU A 224 -2.90 -22.20 -12.82
C LEU A 224 -3.52 -20.98 -13.53
N LEU A 225 -3.42 -19.79 -12.95
CA LEU A 225 -4.05 -18.59 -13.53
C LEU A 225 -3.21 -17.95 -14.63
N GLU A 226 -1.88 -17.90 -14.47
CA GLU A 226 -1.00 -17.19 -15.41
C GLU A 226 -0.42 -18.06 -16.52
N HIS A 227 -0.20 -19.35 -16.29
CA HIS A 227 0.57 -20.21 -17.21
C HIS A 227 -0.23 -21.34 -17.84
N GLU A 228 -1.33 -21.78 -17.23
CA GLU A 228 -2.10 -22.93 -17.71
C GLU A 228 -3.28 -22.54 -18.61
N PHE A 229 -3.55 -23.39 -19.59
CA PHE A 229 -4.73 -23.32 -20.46
C PHE A 229 -5.64 -24.52 -20.20
N LEU A 230 -6.67 -24.32 -19.37
CA LEU A 230 -7.52 -25.39 -18.84
C LEU A 230 -9.00 -24.98 -18.83
N PRO A 231 -9.61 -24.68 -19.99
CA PRO A 231 -10.95 -24.08 -20.08
C PRO A 231 -12.05 -24.88 -19.36
N LEU A 232 -11.92 -26.22 -19.29
CA LEU A 232 -12.93 -27.09 -18.66
C LEU A 232 -12.60 -27.44 -17.21
N ASP A 233 -11.33 -27.45 -16.82
CA ASP A 233 -10.87 -27.95 -15.52
C ASP A 233 -10.43 -26.85 -14.54
N LEU A 234 -10.22 -25.61 -15.02
CA LEU A 234 -9.65 -24.53 -14.20
C LEU A 234 -10.44 -24.30 -12.92
N ALA A 235 -11.77 -24.23 -13.01
CA ALA A 235 -12.64 -24.03 -11.84
C ALA A 235 -12.50 -25.18 -10.82
N MET A 236 -12.46 -26.44 -11.28
CA MET A 236 -12.28 -27.61 -10.41
C MET A 236 -10.93 -27.62 -9.71
N LYS A 237 -9.86 -27.13 -10.35
CA LYS A 237 -8.51 -27.06 -9.77
C LYS A 237 -8.32 -25.85 -8.84
N VAL A 238 -8.95 -24.71 -9.15
CA VAL A 238 -8.83 -23.47 -8.36
C VAL A 238 -9.64 -23.54 -7.05
N GLN A 239 -10.85 -24.10 -7.06
CA GLN A 239 -11.74 -24.09 -5.89
C GLN A 239 -11.12 -24.72 -4.60
N PRO A 240 -10.44 -25.88 -4.67
CA PRO A 240 -9.78 -26.47 -3.50
C PRO A 240 -8.66 -25.58 -2.96
N LEU A 241 -7.91 -24.89 -3.84
CA LEU A 241 -6.85 -23.97 -3.45
C LEU A 241 -7.43 -22.74 -2.73
N LEU A 242 -8.50 -22.14 -3.27
CA LEU A 242 -9.18 -21.01 -2.62
C LEU A 242 -9.73 -21.40 -1.25
N THR A 243 -10.25 -22.61 -1.10
CA THR A 243 -10.75 -23.14 0.18
C THR A 243 -9.64 -23.34 1.21
N LYS A 244 -8.42 -23.69 0.77
CA LYS A 244 -7.25 -23.75 1.66
C LYS A 244 -6.76 -22.35 2.02
N ILE A 245 -6.64 -21.47 1.02
CA ILE A 245 -6.17 -20.08 1.18
C ILE A 245 -7.10 -19.30 2.11
N SER A 246 -8.41 -19.53 2.07
CA SER A 246 -9.37 -18.83 2.94
C SER A 246 -9.17 -19.10 4.44
N LYS A 247 -8.47 -20.19 4.79
CA LYS A 247 -8.14 -20.56 6.17
C LYS A 247 -6.77 -20.03 6.62
N LEU A 248 -6.03 -19.40 5.71
CA LEU A 248 -4.71 -18.85 5.98
C LEU A 248 -4.83 -17.38 6.35
N GLY A 249 -4.07 -16.99 7.36
CA GLY A 249 -4.00 -15.64 7.86
C GLY A 249 -3.17 -15.58 9.13
N GLY A 250 -3.03 -14.38 9.67
CA GLY A 250 -2.40 -14.18 10.95
C GLY A 250 -1.94 -12.75 11.18
N ARG A 251 -1.51 -12.51 12.41
CA ARG A 251 -0.93 -11.24 12.81
C ARG A 251 0.57 -11.25 12.52
N LEU A 252 1.05 -10.21 11.86
CA LEU A 252 2.49 -10.02 11.63
C LEU A 252 3.15 -9.65 12.97
N ALA A 253 3.98 -10.55 13.51
CA ALA A 253 4.65 -10.34 14.79
C ALA A 253 5.60 -9.13 14.74
N SER A 254 6.24 -8.94 13.58
CA SER A 254 7.17 -7.85 13.29
C SER A 254 6.56 -6.46 13.14
N ALA A 255 5.23 -6.34 13.11
CA ALA A 255 4.55 -5.07 12.91
C ALA A 255 3.18 -5.06 13.61
N SER A 256 3.23 -4.95 14.94
CA SER A 256 2.06 -5.03 15.84
C SER A 256 0.96 -3.99 15.58
N SER A 257 1.29 -2.89 14.90
CA SER A 257 0.38 -1.82 14.46
C SER A 257 -0.38 -2.14 13.16
N ILE A 258 -0.08 -3.27 12.52
CA ILE A 258 -0.79 -3.76 11.34
C ILE A 258 -1.96 -4.63 11.80
N PRO A 259 -3.16 -4.45 11.23
CA PRO A 259 -4.27 -5.38 11.40
C PRO A 259 -3.88 -6.81 11.02
N GLU A 260 -4.64 -7.75 11.54
CA GLU A 260 -4.50 -9.15 11.16
C GLU A 260 -4.72 -9.33 9.65
N VAL A 261 -3.81 -10.04 8.99
CA VAL A 261 -3.89 -10.28 7.55
C VAL A 261 -4.66 -11.57 7.33
N GLN A 262 -5.83 -11.47 6.71
CA GLN A 262 -6.65 -12.62 6.34
C GLN A 262 -6.61 -12.82 4.84
N LEU A 263 -6.10 -13.97 4.36
CA LEU A 263 -5.99 -14.22 2.92
C LEU A 263 -7.35 -14.50 2.26
N SER A 264 -8.37 -14.83 3.06
CA SER A 264 -9.76 -14.95 2.62
C SER A 264 -10.30 -13.70 1.92
N GLN A 265 -9.75 -12.52 2.23
CA GLN A 265 -10.17 -11.26 1.60
C GLN A 265 -9.97 -11.24 0.07
N TYR A 266 -9.06 -12.05 -0.46
CA TYR A 266 -8.79 -12.12 -1.90
C TYR A 266 -9.69 -13.11 -2.64
N VAL A 267 -10.34 -14.02 -1.92
CA VAL A 267 -11.12 -15.12 -2.52
C VAL A 267 -12.19 -14.61 -3.50
N PRO A 268 -13.03 -13.61 -3.16
CA PRO A 268 -14.05 -13.13 -4.11
C PRO A 268 -13.48 -12.56 -5.41
N ALA A 269 -12.34 -11.85 -5.33
CA ALA A 269 -11.68 -11.30 -6.51
C ALA A 269 -11.05 -12.41 -7.37
N LEU A 270 -10.44 -13.41 -6.72
CA LEU A 270 -9.82 -14.55 -7.40
C LEU A 270 -10.84 -15.47 -8.06
N GLU A 271 -12.01 -15.69 -7.44
CA GLU A 271 -13.13 -16.41 -8.07
C GLU A 271 -13.55 -15.69 -9.36
N LYS A 272 -13.74 -14.37 -9.30
CA LYS A 272 -14.09 -13.57 -10.47
C LYS A 272 -13.03 -13.65 -11.57
N ILE A 273 -11.75 -13.64 -11.22
CA ILE A 273 -10.64 -13.73 -12.18
C ILE A 273 -10.54 -15.12 -12.79
N ALA A 274 -10.72 -16.18 -12.00
CA ALA A 274 -10.79 -17.54 -12.52
C ALA A 274 -11.95 -17.68 -13.52
N THR A 275 -13.13 -17.13 -13.22
CA THR A 275 -14.26 -17.12 -14.16
C THR A 275 -13.93 -16.35 -15.44
N LEU A 276 -13.35 -15.14 -15.33
CA LEU A 276 -12.95 -14.35 -16.49
C LEU A 276 -11.92 -15.09 -17.36
N ARG A 277 -10.97 -15.78 -16.73
CA ARG A 277 -9.95 -16.57 -17.42
C ARG A 277 -10.58 -17.74 -18.17
N VAL A 278 -11.52 -18.48 -17.56
CA VAL A 278 -12.27 -19.54 -18.25
C VAL A 278 -12.96 -18.98 -19.49
N LEU A 279 -13.73 -17.90 -19.33
CA LEU A 279 -14.48 -17.28 -20.44
C LEU A 279 -13.57 -16.92 -21.61
N GLN A 280 -12.37 -16.42 -21.34
CA GLN A 280 -11.40 -16.06 -22.37
C GLN A 280 -10.76 -17.25 -23.06
N GLN A 281 -10.51 -18.33 -22.33
CA GLN A 281 -9.98 -19.56 -22.93
C GLN A 281 -11.03 -20.24 -23.83
N THR A 282 -12.32 -19.96 -23.60
CA THR A 282 -13.44 -20.49 -24.39
C THR A 282 -13.97 -19.53 -25.45
N ALA A 283 -13.59 -18.26 -25.42
CA ALA A 283 -14.03 -17.27 -26.39
C ALA A 283 -13.33 -17.52 -27.74
N PRO A 284 -14.08 -17.50 -28.86
CA PRO A 284 -13.54 -17.75 -30.21
C PRO A 284 -12.60 -16.65 -30.70
#